data_AF-A0A0J6WRK2-F1
#
_entry.id   AF-A0A0J6WRK2-F1
#
_cell.length_a   1.000
_cell.length_b   1.000
_cell.length_c   1.000
_cell.angle_alpha   90.00
_cell.angle_beta   90.00
_cell.angle_gamma   90.00
#
_symmetry.space_group_name_H-M   'P 1'
#
loop_
_entity.id
_entity.type
_entity.pdbx_description
1 polymer ?
#
loop_
_entity_poly.entity_id
_entity_poly.type
_entity_poly.pdbx_seq_one_letter_code
_entity_poly.pdbx_strand_id
1 'polypeptide(L)'
;LVEKKYKKLFKGFKGHVAKPARMALGALLIQIEYGYSDEETVEQIKENPYLQYFCGLLGYEYKAPFDASAMTRFRKRLTPKRLEAINNFIIQQAEAAKQASQHHIEKDTDKKEDSHHDDTPPSTSDKEGTLIVDATCAPSRIKYPRDMELLNEGREKLEHIITVLHTPTDGKKPRTYCRKARKDYLNIVRAKKNKAKKLRHGIRKQLQYLARDQRYIADLLQDGRPLAHKYQQQLTVIQQMYAQQKYMYDHHIHRMEHRIVNLRQPFLRPIVRGKVKAPVEFGAKLDISVVNGMVRLERQSFET
;
A
#
# COMPACT_ATOMS: atom_id res chain seq x y z
N LEU A 1 0.43 6.85 26.96
CA LEU A 1 1.21 7.86 26.20
C LEU A 1 0.77 7.96 24.73
N VAL A 2 0.56 6.83 24.04
CA VAL A 2 0.03 6.77 22.67
C VAL A 2 -1.28 7.56 22.52
N GLU A 3 -2.26 7.35 23.42
CA GLU A 3 -3.52 8.12 23.43
C GLU A 3 -3.31 9.63 23.57
N LYS A 4 -2.39 10.07 24.45
CA LYS A 4 -2.08 11.49 24.62
C LYS A 4 -1.51 12.10 23.34
N LYS A 5 -0.60 11.40 22.65
CA LYS A 5 -0.03 11.84 21.37
C LYS A 5 -1.09 11.85 20.26
N TYR A 6 -1.96 10.84 20.22
CA TYR A 6 -3.04 10.75 19.25
C TYR A 6 -4.10 11.85 19.45
N LYS A 7 -4.45 12.17 20.70
CA LYS A 7 -5.41 13.22 21.04
C LYS A 7 -4.98 14.61 20.55
N LYS A 8 -3.67 14.89 20.53
CA LYS A 8 -3.12 16.15 19.98
C LYS A 8 -3.39 16.35 18.48
N LEU A 9 -3.84 15.32 17.76
CA LEU A 9 -4.12 15.39 16.32
C LEU A 9 -5.50 15.98 16.01
N PHE A 10 -6.39 16.06 17.00
CA PHE A 10 -7.73 16.62 16.81
C PHE A 10 -7.67 18.14 16.94
N LYS A 11 -8.07 18.85 15.88
CA LYS A 11 -8.15 20.31 15.87
C LYS A 11 -9.56 20.75 16.31
N GLY A 12 -9.63 21.45 17.44
CA GLY A 12 -10.87 22.05 17.95
C GLY A 12 -11.80 21.09 18.69
N PHE A 13 -12.86 21.67 19.27
CA PHE A 13 -13.89 20.98 20.05
C PHE A 13 -15.23 20.85 19.30
N LYS A 14 -15.27 21.23 18.02
CA LYS A 14 -16.50 21.23 17.20
C LYS A 14 -16.52 20.02 16.25
N GLY A 15 -17.62 19.27 16.25
CA GLY A 15 -17.85 18.11 15.36
C GLY A 15 -18.02 16.79 16.10
N HIS A 16 -18.01 15.67 15.37
CA HIS A 16 -18.16 14.33 15.93
C HIS A 16 -17.03 13.97 16.91
N VAL A 17 -17.38 13.26 17.98
CA VAL A 17 -16.46 12.82 19.04
C VAL A 17 -15.28 12.04 18.46
N ALA A 18 -14.08 12.47 18.84
CA ALA A 18 -12.84 11.79 18.51
C ALA A 18 -12.80 10.38 19.11
N LYS A 19 -12.55 9.37 18.27
CA LYS A 19 -12.40 7.99 18.72
C LYS A 19 -10.99 7.75 19.30
N PRO A 20 -10.84 6.87 20.31
CA PRO A 20 -9.55 6.59 20.93
C PRO A 20 -8.57 5.95 19.94
N ALA A 21 -7.27 6.12 20.19
CA ALA A 21 -6.21 5.53 19.38
C ALA A 21 -6.29 4.00 19.34
N ARG A 22 -6.65 3.35 20.46
CA ARG A 22 -6.84 1.90 20.51
C ARG A 22 -7.91 1.41 19.54
N MET A 23 -9.05 2.10 19.47
CA MET A 23 -10.12 1.76 18.52
C MET A 23 -9.69 2.00 17.08
N ALA A 24 -9.03 3.12 16.80
CA ALA A 24 -8.55 3.43 15.45
C ALA A 24 -7.50 2.42 14.97
N LEU A 25 -6.52 2.08 15.81
CA LEU A 25 -5.47 1.11 15.48
C LEU A 25 -6.05 -0.31 15.38
N GLY A 26 -6.88 -0.71 16.35
CA GLY A 26 -7.49 -2.03 16.40
C GLY A 26 -8.36 -2.31 15.17
N ALA A 27 -9.20 -1.35 14.77
CA ALA A 27 -10.02 -1.49 13.57
C ALA A 27 -9.18 -1.65 12.29
N LEU A 28 -8.07 -0.92 12.16
CA LEU A 28 -7.18 -1.08 11.00
C LEU A 28 -6.45 -2.42 11.00
N LEU A 29 -6.07 -2.93 12.16
CA LEU A 29 -5.46 -4.27 12.27
C LEU A 29 -6.45 -5.36 11.86
N ILE A 30 -7.68 -5.31 12.36
CA ILE A 30 -8.75 -6.25 11.98
C ILE A 30 -8.98 -6.20 10.46
N GLN A 31 -9.08 -5.00 9.88
CA GLN A 31 -9.26 -4.84 8.44
C GLN A 31 -8.12 -5.48 7.62
N ILE A 32 -6.88 -5.36 8.09
CA ILE A 32 -5.71 -5.90 7.40
C ILE A 32 -5.68 -7.42 7.54
N GLU A 33 -5.87 -7.93 8.75
CA GLU A 33 -5.79 -9.36 9.09
C GLU A 33 -6.82 -10.18 8.32
N TYR A 34 -8.07 -9.75 8.33
CA TYR A 34 -9.18 -10.48 7.71
C TYR A 34 -9.48 -10.05 6.27
N GLY A 35 -8.87 -8.96 5.80
CA GLY A 35 -9.06 -8.48 4.43
C GLY A 35 -10.43 -7.80 4.16
N TYR A 36 -11.17 -7.43 5.20
CA TYR A 36 -12.51 -6.84 5.08
C TYR A 36 -12.54 -5.48 4.37
N SER A 37 -13.73 -5.13 3.85
CA SER A 37 -14.03 -3.76 3.41
C SER A 37 -14.16 -2.80 4.61
N ASP A 38 -14.15 -1.49 4.38
CA ASP A 38 -14.34 -0.50 5.46
C ASP A 38 -15.69 -0.70 6.17
N GLU A 39 -16.76 -0.99 5.42
CA GLU A 39 -18.12 -1.22 5.95
C GLU A 39 -18.22 -2.55 6.69
N GLU A 40 -17.70 -3.61 6.09
CA GLU A 40 -17.69 -4.95 6.70
C GLU A 40 -16.84 -4.98 7.98
N THR A 41 -15.73 -4.24 8.04
CA THR A 41 -14.94 -4.13 9.29
C THR A 41 -15.79 -3.59 10.44
N VAL A 42 -16.65 -2.59 10.17
CA VAL A 42 -17.53 -2.01 11.19
C VAL A 42 -18.60 -2.99 11.64
N GLU A 43 -19.22 -3.70 10.70
CA GLU A 43 -20.21 -4.73 11.03
C GLU A 43 -19.59 -5.89 11.81
N GLN A 44 -18.40 -6.36 11.43
CA GLN A 44 -17.69 -7.42 12.16
C GLN A 44 -17.33 -7.00 13.59
N ILE A 45 -16.90 -5.74 13.80
CA ILE A 45 -16.66 -5.24 15.16
C ILE A 45 -17.99 -5.14 15.93
N LYS A 46 -19.08 -4.73 15.30
CA LYS A 46 -20.40 -4.65 15.94
C LYS A 46 -20.92 -6.02 16.37
N GLU A 47 -20.73 -7.06 15.56
CA GLU A 47 -21.24 -8.41 15.82
C GLU A 47 -20.40 -9.21 16.83
N ASN A 48 -19.09 -8.93 16.93
CA ASN A 48 -18.17 -9.77 17.71
C ASN A 48 -17.68 -9.10 19.02
N PRO A 49 -18.07 -9.62 20.20
CA PRO A 49 -17.62 -9.09 21.49
C PRO A 49 -16.09 -9.02 21.66
N TYR A 50 -15.36 -9.99 21.13
CA TYR A 50 -13.90 -10.02 21.22
C TYR A 50 -13.24 -8.91 20.41
N LEU A 51 -13.79 -8.59 19.23
CA LEU A 51 -13.30 -7.49 18.40
C LEU A 51 -13.61 -6.14 19.04
N GLN A 52 -14.75 -6.00 19.74
CA GLN A 52 -15.06 -4.81 20.52
C GLN A 52 -14.07 -4.62 21.67
N TYR A 53 -13.82 -5.67 22.44
CA TYR A 53 -12.85 -5.64 23.53
C TYR A 53 -11.43 -5.32 23.03
N PHE A 54 -11.03 -5.91 21.91
CA PHE A 54 -9.75 -5.60 21.26
C PHE A 54 -9.64 -4.11 20.91
N CYS A 55 -10.70 -3.54 20.33
CA CYS A 55 -10.81 -2.10 20.00
C CYS A 55 -10.91 -1.19 21.25
N GLY A 56 -11.06 -1.75 22.44
CA GLY A 56 -11.07 -1.01 23.71
C GLY A 56 -12.46 -0.59 24.19
N LEU A 57 -13.54 -1.25 23.75
CA LEU A 57 -14.84 -1.13 24.39
C LEU A 57 -14.85 -1.92 25.71
N LEU A 58 -15.53 -1.39 26.73
CA LEU A 58 -15.58 -1.98 28.07
C LEU A 58 -16.61 -3.11 28.20
N GLY A 59 -17.62 -3.11 27.34
CA GLY A 59 -18.68 -4.10 27.29
C GLY A 59 -19.19 -4.28 25.87
N TYR A 60 -19.94 -5.34 25.66
CA TYR A 60 -20.55 -5.61 24.36
C TYR A 60 -21.74 -4.67 24.12
N GLU A 61 -21.70 -3.97 22.99
CA GLU A 61 -22.80 -3.15 22.50
C GLU A 61 -23.15 -3.56 21.07
N TYR A 62 -24.42 -3.90 20.80
CA TYR A 62 -24.87 -4.23 19.44
C TYR A 62 -25.16 -2.96 18.63
N LYS A 63 -24.16 -2.09 18.52
CA LYS A 63 -24.21 -0.83 17.78
C LYS A 63 -22.88 -0.62 17.06
N ALA A 64 -22.95 -0.02 15.86
CA ALA A 64 -21.74 0.35 15.13
C ALA A 64 -20.87 1.30 15.98
N PRO A 65 -19.60 0.95 16.27
CA PRO A 65 -18.74 1.77 17.13
C PRO A 65 -18.37 3.12 16.49
N PHE A 66 -18.40 3.19 15.15
CA PHE A 66 -18.17 4.39 14.35
C PHE A 66 -18.72 4.20 12.93
N ASP A 67 -18.88 5.30 12.21
CA ASP A 67 -19.25 5.28 10.78
C ASP A 67 -18.08 4.80 9.90
N ALA A 68 -18.34 4.01 8.86
CA ALA A 68 -17.30 3.42 8.00
C ALA A 68 -16.35 4.46 7.38
N SER A 69 -16.81 5.70 7.14
CA SER A 69 -15.96 6.79 6.64
C SER A 69 -14.81 7.15 7.61
N ALA A 70 -14.95 6.81 8.90
CA ALA A 70 -13.91 6.99 9.90
C ALA A 70 -12.66 6.17 9.61
N MET A 71 -12.77 4.99 8.96
CA MET A 71 -11.63 4.15 8.57
C MET A 71 -10.64 4.91 7.69
N THR A 72 -11.14 5.66 6.71
CA THR A 72 -10.30 6.50 5.85
C THR A 72 -9.59 7.60 6.66
N ARG A 73 -10.25 8.17 7.67
CA ARG A 73 -9.65 9.18 8.55
C ARG A 73 -8.59 8.54 9.47
N PHE A 74 -8.82 7.32 9.97
CA PHE A 74 -7.84 6.58 10.76
C PHE A 74 -6.55 6.34 9.96
N ARG A 75 -6.67 5.85 8.72
CA ARG A 75 -5.51 5.66 7.82
C ARG A 75 -4.73 6.95 7.56
N LYS A 76 -5.43 8.08 7.33
CA LYS A 76 -4.77 9.39 7.15
C LYS A 76 -4.08 9.89 8.41
N ARG A 77 -4.60 9.56 9.60
CA ARG A 77 -4.03 9.99 10.89
C ARG A 77 -2.85 9.11 11.31
N LEU A 78 -2.91 7.80 11.07
CA LEU A 78 -1.85 6.85 11.42
C LEU A 78 -0.87 6.72 10.25
N THR A 79 -0.08 7.76 10.05
CA THR A 79 0.97 7.77 9.03
C THR A 79 2.10 6.80 9.39
N PRO A 80 2.92 6.35 8.40
CA PRO A 80 4.03 5.43 8.65
C PRO A 80 4.96 5.91 9.78
N LYS A 81 5.38 7.18 9.77
CA LYS A 81 6.20 7.78 10.83
C LYS A 81 5.58 7.69 12.23
N ARG A 82 4.24 7.76 12.33
CA ARG A 82 3.53 7.65 13.61
C ARG A 82 3.43 6.20 14.07
N LEU A 83 3.18 5.28 13.13
CA LEU A 83 3.16 3.85 13.43
C LEU A 83 4.53 3.36 13.90
N GLU A 84 5.59 3.81 13.25
CA GLU A 84 6.98 3.57 13.66
C GLU A 84 7.25 4.09 15.08
N ALA A 85 6.85 5.34 15.38
CA ALA A 85 7.00 5.91 16.71
C ALA A 85 6.19 5.15 17.79
N ILE A 86 5.01 4.61 17.43
CA ILE A 86 4.22 3.75 18.33
C ILE A 86 4.93 2.41 18.54
N ASN A 87 5.45 1.79 17.48
CA ASN A 87 6.17 0.53 17.54
C ASN A 87 7.41 0.65 18.43
N ASN A 88 8.26 1.66 18.20
CA ASN A 88 9.46 1.90 18.99
C ASN A 88 9.13 2.15 20.47
N PHE A 89 8.03 2.84 20.76
CA PHE A 89 7.56 3.01 22.13
C PHE A 89 7.13 1.69 22.79
N ILE A 90 6.41 0.82 22.07
CA ILE A 90 6.03 -0.51 22.57
C ILE A 90 7.29 -1.33 22.86
N ILE A 91 8.29 -1.27 21.98
CA ILE A 91 9.55 -1.98 22.15
C ILE A 91 10.31 -1.50 23.39
N GLN A 92 10.48 -0.20 23.55
CA GLN A 92 11.14 0.38 24.73
C GLN A 92 10.45 -0.04 26.04
N GLN A 93 9.12 -0.07 26.07
CA GLN A 93 8.38 -0.51 27.26
C GLN A 93 8.57 -2.01 27.54
N ALA A 94 8.61 -2.84 26.50
CA ALA A 94 8.85 -4.27 26.63
C ALA A 94 10.28 -4.56 27.11
N GLU A 95 11.28 -3.85 26.59
CA GLU A 95 12.68 -3.95 27.01
C GLU A 95 12.86 -3.50 28.47
N ALA A 96 12.27 -2.36 28.86
CA ALA A 96 12.31 -1.89 30.24
C ALA A 96 11.64 -2.87 31.22
N ALA A 97 10.51 -3.48 30.83
CA ALA A 97 9.84 -4.50 31.64
C ALA A 97 10.72 -5.76 31.82
N LYS A 98 11.42 -6.20 30.77
CA LYS A 98 12.35 -7.33 30.84
C LYS A 98 13.56 -7.04 31.73
N GLN A 99 14.14 -5.85 31.61
CA GLN A 99 15.25 -5.41 32.47
C GLN A 99 14.82 -5.34 33.94
N ALA A 100 13.63 -4.81 34.24
CA ALA A 100 13.09 -4.78 35.59
C ALA A 100 12.88 -6.20 36.17
N SER A 101 12.43 -7.16 35.35
CA SER A 101 12.31 -8.56 35.79
C SER A 101 13.67 -9.25 36.00
N GLN A 102 14.69 -8.95 35.19
CA GLN A 102 16.04 -9.51 35.36
C GLN A 102 16.73 -8.98 36.62
N HIS A 103 16.61 -7.67 36.88
CA HIS A 103 17.14 -7.05 38.11
C HIS A 103 16.48 -7.57 39.40
N HIS A 104 15.25 -8.06 39.32
CA HIS A 104 14.57 -8.71 40.45
C HIS A 104 15.09 -10.14 40.71
N ILE A 105 15.47 -10.87 39.66
CA ILE A 105 16.03 -12.23 39.80
C ILE A 105 17.45 -12.18 40.38
N GLU A 106 18.29 -11.25 39.91
CA GLU A 106 19.66 -11.08 40.43
C GLU A 106 19.68 -10.64 41.90
N LYS A 107 18.71 -9.81 42.34
CA LYS A 107 18.59 -9.37 43.74
C LYS A 107 18.07 -10.44 44.70
N ASP A 108 17.34 -11.45 44.21
CA ASP A 108 16.91 -12.59 45.03
C ASP A 108 17.97 -13.70 45.09
N THR A 109 18.93 -13.74 44.15
CA THR A 109 20.08 -14.65 44.21
C THR A 109 21.22 -14.15 45.10
N ASP A 110 21.27 -12.87 45.46
CA ASP A 110 22.27 -12.29 46.41
C ASP A 110 22.00 -12.64 47.90
N LYS A 111 21.07 -13.56 48.18
CA LYS A 111 20.84 -14.10 49.54
C LYS A 111 20.92 -15.62 49.57
N LYS A 112 22.05 -16.18 49.14
CA LYS A 112 22.63 -17.43 49.68
C LYS A 112 23.93 -17.73 48.96
N GLU A 113 25.05 -17.45 49.59
CA GLU A 113 26.23 -18.32 49.52
C GLU A 113 26.96 -18.31 50.87
N ASP A 114 26.98 -19.47 51.53
CA ASP A 114 28.17 -19.96 52.24
C ASP A 114 28.77 -21.06 51.35
N SER A 115 30.02 -20.83 50.94
CA SER A 115 31.07 -21.71 50.40
C SER A 115 30.76 -23.10 49.82
N HIS A 116 31.18 -23.35 48.56
CA HIS A 116 32.23 -24.34 48.25
C HIS A 116 32.76 -24.18 46.81
N HIS A 117 34.08 -24.25 46.67
CA HIS A 117 34.86 -24.28 45.42
C HIS A 117 34.46 -25.46 44.53
N ASP A 118 34.19 -25.23 43.24
CA ASP A 118 34.44 -26.23 42.20
C ASP A 118 34.91 -25.56 40.90
N ASP A 119 36.08 -25.99 40.43
CA ASP A 119 36.78 -25.49 39.25
C ASP A 119 36.10 -26.04 37.99
N THR A 120 35.07 -25.35 37.52
CA THR A 120 34.49 -25.61 36.19
C THR A 120 35.03 -24.56 35.19
N PRO A 121 35.57 -24.96 34.01
CA PRO A 121 36.09 -24.00 33.05
C PRO A 121 34.98 -23.07 32.55
N PRO A 122 35.29 -21.79 32.21
CA PRO A 122 34.28 -20.83 31.81
C PRO A 122 33.55 -21.36 30.58
N SER A 123 32.26 -21.64 30.74
CA SER A 123 31.40 -22.02 29.64
C SER A 123 31.38 -20.85 28.66
N THR A 124 32.03 -21.05 27.52
CA THR A 124 31.89 -20.21 26.35
C THR A 124 30.42 -20.17 25.96
N SER A 125 29.74 -19.05 26.23
CA SER A 125 28.85 -18.32 25.31
C SER A 125 27.79 -17.52 26.07
N ASP A 126 28.18 -16.34 26.54
CA ASP A 126 27.25 -15.21 26.58
C ASP A 126 26.80 -14.97 25.14
N LYS A 127 25.70 -15.61 24.74
CA LYS A 127 25.08 -15.35 23.44
C LYS A 127 24.47 -13.96 23.50
N GLU A 128 25.31 -12.97 23.24
CA GLU A 128 24.94 -11.64 22.76
C GLU A 128 23.77 -11.80 21.79
N GLY A 129 22.67 -11.09 22.07
CA GLY A 129 21.33 -11.45 21.59
C GLY A 129 21.23 -11.73 20.08
N THR A 130 20.45 -12.77 19.72
CA THR A 130 20.19 -13.14 18.33
C THR A 130 19.46 -12.03 17.58
N LEU A 131 20.11 -11.44 16.57
CA LEU A 131 19.51 -10.51 15.61
C LEU A 131 19.13 -11.28 14.33
N ILE A 132 17.83 -11.32 14.01
CA ILE A 132 17.36 -11.85 12.72
C ILE A 132 17.10 -10.67 11.80
N VAL A 133 17.69 -10.67 10.61
CA VAL A 133 17.41 -9.68 9.55
C VAL A 133 16.75 -10.38 8.39
N ASP A 134 15.59 -9.89 7.95
CA ASP A 134 14.85 -10.44 6.81
C ASP A 134 14.32 -9.35 5.89
N ALA A 135 14.15 -9.69 4.61
CA ALA A 135 13.64 -8.80 3.57
C ALA A 135 12.29 -9.32 3.05
N THR A 136 11.21 -8.73 3.55
CA THR A 136 9.83 -9.12 3.22
C THR A 136 9.17 -8.15 2.24
N CYS A 137 8.04 -8.53 1.67
CA CYS A 137 7.22 -7.70 0.80
C CYS A 137 5.85 -7.50 1.43
N ALA A 138 5.45 -6.24 1.64
CA ALA A 138 4.09 -5.89 2.03
C ALA A 138 3.25 -5.67 0.77
N PRO A 139 2.37 -6.63 0.39
CA PRO A 139 1.64 -6.56 -0.87
C PRO A 139 0.69 -5.37 -0.91
N SER A 140 0.74 -4.64 -2.01
CA SER A 140 -0.23 -3.58 -2.32
C SER A 140 -1.50 -4.19 -2.90
N ARG A 141 -2.65 -3.66 -2.47
CA ARG A 141 -3.97 -4.06 -3.01
C ARG A 141 -4.15 -3.52 -4.43
N ILE A 142 -3.51 -4.17 -5.39
CA ILE A 142 -3.65 -3.89 -6.82
C ILE A 142 -4.08 -5.13 -7.59
N LYS A 143 -4.77 -4.90 -8.71
CA LYS A 143 -5.00 -5.96 -9.69
C LYS A 143 -3.69 -6.33 -10.36
N TYR A 144 -3.50 -7.62 -10.64
CA TYR A 144 -2.34 -8.09 -11.38
C TYR A 144 -2.20 -7.32 -12.71
N PRO A 145 -1.03 -6.72 -13.00
CA PRO A 145 -0.87 -5.81 -14.12
C PRO A 145 -0.81 -6.56 -15.45
N ARG A 146 -1.70 -6.20 -16.37
CA ARG A 146 -1.70 -6.69 -17.75
C ARG A 146 -1.60 -5.50 -18.69
N ASP A 147 -0.65 -5.54 -19.64
CA ASP A 147 -0.40 -4.42 -20.55
C ASP A 147 -1.65 -3.96 -21.29
N MET A 148 -2.47 -4.91 -21.74
CA MET A 148 -3.74 -4.61 -22.40
C MET A 148 -4.71 -3.81 -21.52
N GLU A 149 -4.79 -4.15 -20.23
CA GLU A 149 -5.67 -3.46 -19.28
C GLU A 149 -5.10 -2.12 -18.88
N LEU A 150 -3.79 -2.04 -18.67
CA LEU A 150 -3.07 -0.81 -18.33
C LEU A 150 -3.20 0.23 -19.45
N LEU A 151 -2.98 -0.17 -20.70
CA LEU A 151 -3.13 0.70 -21.87
C LEU A 151 -4.58 1.16 -22.05
N ASN A 152 -5.56 0.28 -21.82
CA ASN A 152 -6.97 0.66 -21.89
C ASN A 152 -7.37 1.64 -20.78
N GLU A 153 -6.90 1.44 -19.55
CA GLU A 153 -7.12 2.39 -18.44
C GLU A 153 -6.51 3.76 -18.77
N GLY A 154 -5.31 3.77 -19.36
CA GLY A 154 -4.68 4.99 -19.87
C GLY A 154 -5.54 5.69 -20.92
N ARG A 155 -6.05 4.95 -21.91
CA ARG A 155 -6.93 5.48 -22.96
C ARG A 155 -8.19 6.12 -22.38
N GLU A 156 -8.90 5.39 -21.51
CA GLU A 156 -10.13 5.90 -20.89
C GLU A 156 -9.88 7.18 -20.09
N LYS A 157 -8.72 7.27 -19.41
CA LYS A 157 -8.31 8.50 -18.70
C LYS A 157 -7.98 9.65 -19.65
N LEU A 158 -7.27 9.42 -20.76
CA LEU A 158 -6.99 10.47 -21.74
C LEU A 158 -8.29 10.97 -22.40
N GLU A 159 -9.20 10.06 -22.76
CA GLU A 159 -10.53 10.42 -23.30
C GLU A 159 -11.33 11.27 -22.30
N HIS A 160 -11.22 10.99 -21.00
CA HIS A 160 -11.79 11.82 -19.95
C HIS A 160 -11.13 13.20 -19.89
N ILE A 161 -9.78 13.28 -19.95
CA ILE A 161 -9.05 14.55 -19.98
C ILE A 161 -9.47 15.41 -21.18
N ILE A 162 -9.59 14.82 -22.38
CA ILE A 162 -10.10 15.52 -23.57
C ILE A 162 -11.51 16.06 -23.31
N THR A 163 -12.35 15.30 -22.61
CA THR A 163 -13.71 15.73 -22.26
C THR A 163 -13.71 16.91 -21.29
N VAL A 164 -12.78 16.95 -20.34
CA VAL A 164 -12.64 18.04 -19.37
C VAL A 164 -12.08 19.30 -20.04
N LEU A 165 -11.14 19.16 -20.97
CA LEU A 165 -10.53 20.29 -21.69
C LEU A 165 -11.46 20.87 -22.76
N HIS A 166 -12.32 20.06 -23.36
CA HIS A 166 -13.26 20.50 -24.38
C HIS A 166 -14.47 21.19 -23.75
N THR A 167 -14.59 22.49 -23.99
CA THR A 167 -15.75 23.29 -23.60
C THR A 167 -16.80 23.33 -24.72
N PRO A 168 -18.09 23.53 -24.42
CA PRO A 168 -19.14 23.58 -25.44
C PRO A 168 -18.96 24.68 -26.49
N THR A 169 -18.17 25.71 -26.18
CA THR A 169 -17.83 26.83 -27.07
C THR A 169 -16.86 26.46 -28.19
N ASP A 170 -16.15 25.32 -28.09
CA ASP A 170 -15.11 24.92 -29.06
C ASP A 170 -15.66 24.20 -30.29
N GLY A 171 -16.98 24.09 -30.39
CA GLY A 171 -17.65 23.37 -31.45
C GLY A 171 -17.57 21.85 -31.25
N LYS A 172 -17.06 21.13 -32.26
CA LYS A 172 -17.13 19.67 -32.31
C LYS A 172 -15.94 19.02 -31.63
N LYS A 173 -16.22 18.23 -30.60
CA LYS A 173 -15.22 17.43 -29.88
C LYS A 173 -14.40 16.53 -30.81
N PRO A 174 -13.06 16.45 -30.61
CA PRO A 174 -12.20 15.55 -31.36
C PRO A 174 -12.68 14.09 -31.32
N ARG A 175 -12.56 13.40 -32.45
CA ARG A 175 -13.04 12.02 -32.59
C ARG A 175 -12.07 11.02 -31.95
N THR A 176 -12.41 10.53 -30.77
CA THR A 176 -11.60 9.56 -29.99
C THR A 176 -11.90 8.09 -30.30
N TYR A 177 -12.93 7.76 -31.10
CA TYR A 177 -13.31 6.38 -31.44
C TYR A 177 -13.53 5.45 -30.22
N CYS A 178 -13.99 5.99 -29.08
CA CYS A 178 -14.18 5.25 -27.81
C CYS A 178 -14.84 3.87 -27.99
N ARG A 179 -15.94 3.81 -28.76
CA ARG A 179 -16.71 2.57 -29.00
C ARG A 179 -15.87 1.51 -29.73
N LYS A 180 -15.10 1.92 -30.74
CA LYS A 180 -14.23 1.02 -31.52
C LYS A 180 -13.07 0.52 -30.66
N ALA A 181 -12.42 1.41 -29.91
CA ALA A 181 -11.32 1.06 -29.02
C ALA A 181 -11.78 0.11 -27.90
N ARG A 182 -12.97 0.33 -27.33
CA ARG A 182 -13.56 -0.58 -26.34
C ARG A 182 -13.87 -1.96 -26.93
N LYS A 183 -14.42 -2.03 -28.15
CA LYS A 183 -14.66 -3.30 -28.84
C LYS A 183 -13.35 -4.06 -29.09
N ASP A 184 -12.32 -3.37 -29.59
CA ASP A 184 -10.99 -3.97 -29.81
C ASP A 184 -10.37 -4.51 -28.52
N TYR A 185 -10.49 -3.78 -27.40
CA TYR A 185 -10.09 -4.24 -26.07
C TYR A 185 -10.84 -5.50 -25.62
N LEU A 186 -12.18 -5.48 -25.71
CA LEU A 186 -13.02 -6.59 -25.29
C LEU A 186 -12.72 -7.87 -26.08
N ASN A 187 -12.41 -7.75 -27.37
CA ASN A 187 -12.03 -8.89 -28.23
C ASN A 187 -10.75 -9.60 -27.76
N ILE A 188 -9.86 -8.90 -27.05
CA ILE A 188 -8.65 -9.48 -26.44
C ILE A 188 -9.00 -10.05 -25.06
N VAL A 189 -9.63 -9.27 -24.19
CA VAL A 189 -9.83 -9.68 -22.79
C VAL A 189 -10.85 -10.79 -22.62
N ARG A 190 -11.90 -10.84 -23.45
CA ARG A 190 -12.91 -11.91 -23.40
C ARG A 190 -12.45 -13.22 -24.03
N ALA A 191 -11.34 -13.22 -24.75
CA ALA A 191 -10.85 -14.44 -25.39
C ALA A 191 -10.18 -15.37 -24.37
N LYS A 192 -10.61 -16.63 -24.33
CA LYS A 192 -10.07 -17.65 -23.41
C LYS A 192 -8.56 -17.84 -23.54
N LYS A 193 -8.04 -17.77 -24.77
CA LYS A 193 -6.60 -17.81 -25.09
C LYS A 193 -6.29 -16.80 -26.19
N ASN A 194 -5.19 -16.08 -26.05
CA ASN A 194 -4.71 -15.15 -27.06
C ASN A 194 -3.37 -15.61 -27.62
N LYS A 195 -3.31 -15.86 -28.94
CA LYS A 195 -2.03 -16.08 -29.64
C LYS A 195 -1.16 -14.82 -29.55
N ALA A 196 0.16 -14.97 -29.49
CA ALA A 196 1.11 -13.85 -29.38
C ALA A 196 0.88 -12.77 -30.44
N LYS A 197 0.67 -13.15 -31.71
CA LYS A 197 0.36 -12.23 -32.82
C LYS A 197 -0.93 -11.42 -32.58
N LYS A 198 -1.98 -12.04 -32.04
CA LYS A 198 -3.24 -11.38 -31.72
C LYS A 198 -3.06 -10.36 -30.59
N LEU A 199 -2.33 -10.74 -29.53
CA LEU A 199 -2.03 -9.85 -28.42
C LEU A 199 -1.19 -8.64 -28.88
N ARG A 200 -0.12 -8.89 -29.65
CA ARG A 200 0.74 -7.85 -30.22
C ARG A 200 -0.05 -6.88 -31.10
N HIS A 201 -0.95 -7.37 -31.95
CA HIS A 201 -1.83 -6.52 -32.75
C HIS A 201 -2.80 -5.68 -31.89
N GLY A 202 -3.33 -6.26 -30.81
CA GLY A 202 -4.15 -5.52 -29.85
C GLY A 202 -3.36 -4.39 -29.18
N ILE A 203 -2.13 -4.66 -28.73
CA ILE A 203 -1.25 -3.66 -28.09
C ILE A 203 -0.96 -2.53 -29.06
N ARG A 204 -0.62 -2.85 -30.31
CA ARG A 204 -0.39 -1.86 -31.37
C ARG A 204 -1.59 -0.91 -31.53
N LYS A 205 -2.81 -1.46 -31.58
CA LYS A 205 -4.04 -0.64 -31.68
C LYS A 205 -4.22 0.27 -30.47
N GLN A 206 -4.02 -0.24 -29.25
CA GLN A 206 -4.13 0.59 -28.04
C GLN A 206 -3.09 1.72 -28.01
N LEU A 207 -1.84 1.43 -28.38
CA LEU A 207 -0.80 2.45 -28.52
C LEU A 207 -1.18 3.51 -29.56
N GLN A 208 -1.82 3.13 -30.67
CA GLN A 208 -2.29 4.10 -31.67
C GLN A 208 -3.42 5.00 -31.13
N TYR A 209 -4.37 4.43 -30.36
CA TYR A 209 -5.42 5.23 -29.72
C TYR A 209 -4.84 6.23 -28.72
N LEU A 210 -3.94 5.78 -27.83
CA LEU A 210 -3.24 6.63 -26.88
C LEU A 210 -2.44 7.74 -27.56
N ALA A 211 -1.67 7.41 -28.61
CA ALA A 211 -0.84 8.38 -29.32
C ALA A 211 -1.66 9.50 -29.94
N ARG A 212 -2.84 9.17 -30.48
CA ARG A 212 -3.78 10.17 -31.01
C ARG A 212 -4.38 11.02 -29.89
N ASP A 213 -4.84 10.39 -28.82
CA ASP A 213 -5.49 11.11 -27.72
C ASP A 213 -4.48 12.06 -27.01
N GLN A 214 -3.21 11.66 -26.92
CA GLN A 214 -2.12 12.53 -26.46
C GLN A 214 -1.90 13.75 -27.36
N ARG A 215 -1.99 13.60 -28.69
CA ARG A 215 -1.90 14.75 -29.62
C ARG A 215 -3.03 15.73 -29.40
N TYR A 216 -4.27 15.26 -29.31
CA TYR A 216 -5.41 16.15 -29.03
C TYR A 216 -5.26 16.90 -27.71
N ILE A 217 -4.76 16.24 -26.67
CA ILE A 217 -4.49 16.91 -25.39
C ILE A 217 -3.37 17.94 -25.55
N ALA A 218 -2.30 17.63 -26.29
CA ALA A 218 -1.22 18.56 -26.55
C ALA A 218 -1.71 19.81 -27.29
N ASP A 219 -2.51 19.64 -28.34
CA ASP A 219 -3.10 20.75 -29.11
C ASP A 219 -3.99 21.62 -28.21
N LEU A 220 -4.89 20.99 -27.43
CA LEU A 220 -5.77 21.70 -26.49
C LEU A 220 -5.00 22.44 -25.37
N LEU A 221 -3.84 21.93 -24.96
CA LEU A 221 -2.98 22.60 -23.97
C LEU A 221 -2.19 23.76 -24.60
N GLN A 222 -1.80 23.65 -25.88
CA GLN A 222 -1.17 24.75 -26.63
C GLN A 222 -2.12 25.93 -26.79
N ASP A 223 -3.43 25.68 -26.90
CA ASP A 223 -4.47 26.71 -26.90
C ASP A 223 -4.62 27.45 -25.54
N GLY A 224 -3.78 27.14 -24.54
CA GLY A 224 -3.75 27.84 -23.25
C GLY A 224 -4.79 27.37 -22.24
N ARG A 225 -5.37 26.18 -22.42
CA ARG A 225 -6.44 25.69 -21.53
C ARG A 225 -5.89 25.24 -20.17
N PRO A 226 -6.50 25.70 -19.06
CA PRO A 226 -6.06 25.28 -17.74
C PRO A 226 -6.46 23.82 -17.47
N LEU A 227 -5.49 23.00 -17.09
CA LEU A 227 -5.72 21.63 -16.65
C LEU A 227 -5.47 21.51 -15.14
N ALA A 228 -6.44 20.99 -14.39
CA ALA A 228 -6.27 20.82 -12.95
C ALA A 228 -5.05 19.92 -12.64
N HIS A 229 -4.32 20.25 -11.58
CA HIS A 229 -3.09 19.54 -11.17
C HIS A 229 -3.24 18.02 -11.10
N LYS A 230 -4.40 17.53 -10.62
CA LYS A 230 -4.72 16.09 -10.60
C LYS A 230 -4.63 15.44 -11.99
N TYR A 231 -5.15 16.10 -13.02
CA TYR A 231 -5.13 15.59 -14.39
C TYR A 231 -3.76 15.75 -15.04
N GLN A 232 -3.01 16.79 -14.70
CA GLN A 232 -1.61 16.95 -15.12
C GLN A 232 -0.76 15.76 -14.64
N GLN A 233 -0.85 15.43 -13.34
CA GLN A 233 -0.14 14.26 -12.78
C GLN A 233 -0.53 12.96 -13.49
N GLN A 234 -1.83 12.76 -13.76
CA GLN A 234 -2.31 11.59 -14.49
C GLN A 234 -1.75 11.54 -15.91
N LEU A 235 -1.73 12.68 -16.61
CA LEU A 235 -1.21 12.79 -17.97
C LEU A 235 0.28 12.42 -18.02
N THR A 236 1.10 12.96 -17.11
CA THR A 236 2.53 12.65 -17.02
C THR A 236 2.76 11.14 -16.84
N VAL A 237 2.03 10.50 -15.93
CA VAL A 237 2.14 9.05 -15.70
C VAL A 237 1.73 8.25 -16.93
N ILE A 238 0.66 8.65 -17.63
CA ILE A 238 0.22 7.98 -18.85
C ILE A 238 1.22 8.17 -19.99
N GLN A 239 1.84 9.36 -20.12
CA GLN A 239 2.90 9.62 -21.08
C GLN A 239 4.13 8.75 -20.84
N GLN A 240 4.59 8.63 -19.60
CA GLN A 240 5.66 7.72 -19.21
C GLN A 240 5.29 6.26 -19.52
N MET A 241 4.10 5.82 -19.13
CA MET A 241 3.62 4.46 -19.41
C MET A 241 3.56 4.20 -20.92
N TYR A 242 3.12 5.17 -21.71
CA TYR A 242 3.06 5.06 -23.17
C TYR A 242 4.46 4.91 -23.77
N ALA A 243 5.41 5.75 -23.36
CA ALA A 243 6.80 5.69 -23.82
C ALA A 243 7.42 4.33 -23.52
N GLN A 244 7.27 3.84 -22.28
CA GLN A 244 7.75 2.52 -21.87
C GLN A 244 7.14 1.39 -22.72
N GLN A 245 5.82 1.38 -22.89
CA GLN A 245 5.11 0.34 -23.64
C GLN A 245 5.43 0.41 -25.15
N LYS A 246 5.62 1.60 -25.70
CA LYS A 246 6.03 1.80 -27.10
C LYS A 246 7.43 1.27 -27.33
N TYR A 247 8.38 1.62 -26.45
CA TYR A 247 9.75 1.12 -26.50
C TYR A 247 9.78 -0.42 -26.43
N MET A 248 9.04 -1.01 -25.49
CA MET A 248 8.89 -2.47 -25.37
C MET A 248 8.30 -3.11 -26.62
N TYR A 249 7.29 -2.47 -27.22
CA TYR A 249 6.65 -2.96 -28.43
C TYR A 249 7.63 -2.98 -29.62
N ASP A 250 8.36 -1.89 -29.83
CA ASP A 250 9.27 -1.72 -30.97
C ASP A 250 10.50 -2.62 -30.88
N HIS A 251 11.13 -2.69 -29.70
CA HIS A 251 12.36 -3.45 -29.47
C HIS A 251 12.10 -4.93 -29.14
N HIS A 252 10.83 -5.35 -29.09
CA HIS A 252 10.44 -6.73 -28.76
C HIS A 252 10.95 -7.19 -27.38
N ILE A 253 11.03 -6.27 -26.42
CA ILE A 253 11.46 -6.57 -25.05
C ILE A 253 10.27 -6.59 -24.09
N HIS A 254 10.41 -7.38 -23.02
CA HIS A 254 9.37 -7.54 -21.99
C HIS A 254 9.79 -7.03 -20.60
N ARG A 255 11.03 -6.54 -20.49
CA ARG A 255 11.62 -5.99 -19.26
C ARG A 255 11.94 -4.52 -19.50
N MET A 256 11.69 -3.71 -18.47
CA MET A 256 11.89 -2.27 -18.53
C MET A 256 12.13 -1.79 -17.10
N GLU A 257 13.16 -0.98 -16.90
CA GLU A 257 13.54 -0.47 -15.60
C GLU A 257 12.53 0.60 -15.13
N HIS A 258 12.13 0.57 -13.86
CA HIS A 258 11.07 1.47 -13.36
C HIS A 258 9.74 1.37 -14.13
N ARG A 259 9.37 0.16 -14.57
CA ARG A 259 8.12 -0.08 -15.31
C ARG A 259 6.88 0.32 -14.53
N ILE A 260 6.05 1.13 -15.16
CA ILE A 260 4.72 1.46 -14.67
C ILE A 260 3.84 0.23 -14.88
N VAL A 261 3.36 -0.31 -13.76
CA VAL A 261 2.42 -1.44 -13.73
C VAL A 261 1.01 -1.03 -13.30
N ASN A 262 0.86 0.15 -12.71
CA ASN A 262 -0.41 0.67 -12.22
C ASN A 262 -0.45 2.20 -12.36
N LEU A 263 -1.50 2.75 -12.93
CA LEU A 263 -1.62 4.21 -13.14
C LEU A 263 -2.00 4.97 -11.87
N ARG A 264 -2.55 4.31 -10.85
CA ARG A 264 -2.88 4.92 -9.55
C ARG A 264 -1.69 4.90 -8.60
N GLN A 265 -0.86 3.86 -8.68
CA GLN A 265 0.35 3.68 -7.89
C GLN A 265 1.56 3.50 -8.82
N PRO A 266 1.98 4.58 -9.51
CA PRO A 266 3.02 4.49 -10.54
C PRO A 266 4.42 4.23 -9.98
N PHE A 267 4.63 4.37 -8.67
CA PHE A 267 5.89 4.07 -7.98
C PHE A 267 6.06 2.56 -7.69
N LEU A 268 5.00 1.77 -7.80
CA LEU A 268 5.04 0.34 -7.53
C LEU A 268 5.89 -0.37 -8.58
N ARG A 269 6.73 -1.32 -8.14
CA ARG A 269 7.60 -2.11 -9.01
C ARG A 269 7.28 -3.60 -8.88
N PRO A 270 7.45 -4.38 -9.96
CA PRO A 270 7.39 -5.84 -9.87
C PRO A 270 8.56 -6.39 -9.06
N ILE A 271 8.30 -7.14 -7.99
CA ILE A 271 9.32 -7.82 -7.19
C ILE A 271 9.28 -9.30 -7.57
N VAL A 272 10.30 -9.78 -8.28
CA VAL A 272 10.39 -11.20 -8.66
C VAL A 272 10.72 -12.01 -7.41
N ARG A 273 9.82 -12.91 -7.01
CA ARG A 273 10.01 -13.86 -5.91
C ARG A 273 10.07 -15.26 -6.51
N GLY A 274 10.99 -16.10 -6.07
CA GLY A 274 11.10 -17.50 -6.52
C GLY A 274 9.95 -18.41 -6.08
N LYS A 275 8.79 -17.85 -5.70
CA LYS A 275 7.63 -18.59 -5.21
C LYS A 275 6.84 -19.16 -6.40
N VAL A 276 6.55 -20.46 -6.36
CA VAL A 276 5.87 -21.19 -7.45
C VAL A 276 4.48 -20.60 -7.80
N LYS A 277 3.68 -20.25 -6.79
CA LYS A 277 2.30 -19.73 -7.01
C LYS A 277 2.23 -18.24 -7.35
N ALA A 278 3.22 -17.46 -6.92
CA ALA A 278 3.25 -16.00 -7.06
C ALA A 278 4.69 -15.57 -7.44
N PRO A 279 5.08 -15.74 -8.72
CA PRO A 279 6.44 -15.48 -9.16
C PRO A 279 6.82 -13.99 -9.09
N VAL A 280 5.81 -13.11 -9.03
CA VAL A 280 5.99 -11.67 -8.94
C VAL A 280 4.98 -11.13 -7.94
N GLU A 281 5.49 -10.41 -6.94
CA GLU A 281 4.70 -9.67 -5.96
C GLU A 281 4.79 -8.18 -6.26
N PHE A 282 3.79 -7.43 -5.81
CA PHE A 282 3.74 -5.98 -5.99
C PHE A 282 3.47 -5.35 -4.63
N GLY A 283 4.44 -4.62 -4.11
CA GLY A 283 4.35 -4.12 -2.74
C GLY A 283 5.51 -3.22 -2.36
N ALA A 284 5.47 -2.78 -1.10
CA ALA A 284 6.65 -2.20 -0.49
C ALA A 284 7.60 -3.33 -0.09
N LYS A 285 8.87 -3.20 -0.46
CA LYS A 285 9.95 -3.99 0.10
C LYS A 285 10.25 -3.46 1.50
N LEU A 286 10.25 -4.35 2.48
CA LEU A 286 10.49 -4.05 3.88
C LEU A 286 11.71 -4.83 4.33
N ASP A 287 12.73 -4.12 4.80
CA ASP A 287 13.83 -4.72 5.52
C ASP A 287 13.49 -4.63 7.00
N ILE A 288 13.38 -5.78 7.65
CA ILE A 288 12.97 -5.90 9.05
C ILE A 288 14.08 -6.55 9.87
N SER A 289 14.19 -6.09 11.12
CA SER A 289 15.04 -6.74 12.12
C SER A 289 14.18 -7.27 13.26
N VAL A 290 14.52 -8.45 13.77
CA VAL A 290 13.84 -9.08 14.89
C VAL A 290 14.84 -9.35 15.99
N VAL A 291 14.59 -8.76 17.15
CA VAL A 291 15.41 -8.92 18.37
C VAL A 291 14.47 -9.28 19.51
N ASN A 292 14.73 -10.39 20.19
CA ASN A 292 13.95 -10.84 21.36
C ASN A 292 12.43 -10.92 21.10
N GLY A 293 12.03 -11.33 19.88
CA GLY A 293 10.64 -11.41 19.43
C GLY A 293 10.00 -10.08 19.02
N MET A 294 10.76 -8.97 19.08
CA MET A 294 10.29 -7.64 18.73
C MET A 294 10.77 -7.25 17.34
N VAL A 295 9.86 -6.78 16.50
CA VAL A 295 10.13 -6.43 15.10
C VAL A 295 10.35 -4.93 14.95
N ARG A 296 11.46 -4.54 14.32
CA ARG A 296 11.74 -3.17 13.87
C ARG A 296 11.73 -3.12 12.35
N LEU A 297 11.22 -2.02 11.82
CA LEU A 297 11.25 -1.72 10.39
C LEU A 297 12.48 -0.85 10.14
N GLU A 298 13.48 -1.39 9.45
CA GLU A 298 14.74 -0.67 9.16
C GLU A 298 14.61 0.17 7.90
N ARG A 299 14.04 -0.41 6.84
CA ARG A 299 13.88 0.26 5.55
C ARG A 299 12.58 -0.12 4.89
N GLN A 300 11.94 0.87 4.28
CA GLN A 300 10.82 0.69 3.37
C GLN A 300 11.17 1.30 2.01
N SER A 301 11.14 0.51 0.94
CA SER A 301 11.33 0.99 -0.43
C SER A 301 10.29 0.41 -1.38
N PHE A 302 10.02 1.11 -2.48
CA PHE A 302 9.27 0.56 -3.62
C PHE A 302 10.19 0.24 -4.80
N GLU A 303 11.47 0.59 -4.67
CA GLU A 303 12.50 0.26 -5.64
C GLU A 303 13.02 -1.15 -5.39
N THR A 304 13.25 -1.86 -6.49
CA THR A 304 13.76 -3.24 -6.56
C THR A 304 15.27 -3.25 -6.57
#